data_AF-A0A3M2DWJ7-F1
#
_entry.id   AF-A0A3M2DWJ7-F1
#
_cell.length_a   1.000
_cell.length_b   1.000
_cell.length_c   1.000
_cell.angle_alpha   90.00
_cell.angle_beta   90.00
_cell.angle_gamma   90.00
#
_symmetry.space_group_name_H-M   'P 1'
#
loop_
_entity.id
_entity.type
_entity.pdbx_description
1 polymer ?
#
loop_
_entity_poly.entity_id
_entity_poly.type
_entity_poly.pdbx_seq_one_letter_code
_entity_poly.pdbx_strand_id
1 'polypeptide(L)'
;MRHQPLLERFEDAILAAVRHGRWLAEAWSACAHELQPSDPAQFRETLSRLATGDVLDASDDDVLVAMGQMLCHALNARRPGYGDFAIQADTGAYPFHDDALERLRCLAEAWKSFRDARQVARDLAAARRAFERETAPFR
;
A
#
# COMPACT_ATOMS: atom_id res chain seq x y z
N MET A 1 -1.44 29.47 5.98
CA MET A 1 -0.78 28.17 5.68
C MET A 1 0.53 28.49 4.97
N ARG A 2 1.68 28.00 5.45
CA ARG A 2 2.94 28.15 4.69
C ARG A 2 2.90 27.12 3.55
N HIS A 3 3.16 27.55 2.31
CA HIS A 3 3.33 26.63 1.19
C HIS A 3 4.61 25.84 1.42
N GLN A 4 4.49 24.53 1.65
CA GLN A 4 5.63 23.64 1.72
C GLN A 4 6.21 23.44 0.29
N PRO A 5 7.52 23.56 0.08
CA PRO A 5 8.16 23.30 -1.21
C PRO A 5 7.82 21.92 -1.76
N LEU A 6 7.74 21.80 -3.10
CA LEU A 6 7.43 20.54 -3.78
C LEU A 6 8.42 19.41 -3.42
N LEU A 7 9.70 19.76 -3.22
CA LEU A 7 10.74 18.80 -2.84
C LEU A 7 10.50 18.21 -1.45
N GLU A 8 10.26 19.04 -0.44
CA GLU A 8 9.98 18.57 0.93
C GLU A 8 8.73 17.67 0.96
N ARG A 9 7.67 18.06 0.23
CA ARG A 9 6.47 17.22 0.11
C ARG A 9 6.76 15.86 -0.54
N PHE A 10 7.67 15.82 -1.51
CA PHE A 10 8.08 14.58 -2.18
C PHE A 10 8.91 13.68 -1.26
N GLU A 11 9.84 14.26 -0.50
CA GLU A 11 10.63 13.55 0.51
C GLU A 11 9.73 12.94 1.60
N ASP A 12 8.77 13.73 2.10
CA ASP A 12 7.78 13.27 3.09
C ASP A 12 6.94 12.11 2.54
N ALA A 13 6.49 12.22 1.28
CA ALA A 13 5.70 11.17 0.64
C ALA A 13 6.50 9.88 0.41
N ILE A 14 7.77 9.96 0.02
CA ILE A 14 8.65 8.79 -0.08
C ILE A 14 8.81 8.15 1.29
N LEU A 15 9.10 8.94 2.33
CA LEU A 15 9.28 8.42 3.67
C LEU A 15 8.01 7.73 4.19
N ALA A 16 6.84 8.31 3.93
CA ALA A 16 5.56 7.69 4.24
C ALA A 16 5.38 6.35 3.50
N ALA A 17 5.63 6.32 2.19
CA ALA A 17 5.53 5.10 1.39
C ALA A 17 6.48 4.00 1.90
N VAL A 18 7.73 4.34 2.26
CA VAL A 18 8.70 3.40 2.86
C VAL A 18 8.21 2.85 4.19
N ARG A 19 7.70 3.71 5.08
CA ARG A 19 7.17 3.29 6.38
C ARG A 19 5.98 2.35 6.23
N HIS A 20 5.01 2.71 5.40
CA HIS A 20 3.83 1.88 5.16
C HIS A 20 4.17 0.59 4.39
N GLY A 21 5.15 0.62 3.47
CA GLY A 21 5.60 -0.57 2.75
C GLY A 21 6.21 -1.59 3.69
N ARG A 22 7.07 -1.16 4.63
CA ARG A 22 7.63 -2.03 5.68
C ARG A 22 6.54 -2.60 6.58
N TRP A 23 5.61 -1.76 7.02
CA TRP A 23 4.51 -2.20 7.87
C TRP A 23 3.61 -3.22 7.14
N LEU A 24 3.30 -3.00 5.86
CA LEU A 24 2.57 -3.96 5.04
C LEU A 24 3.34 -5.28 4.93
N ALA A 25 4.65 -5.24 4.69
CA ALA A 25 5.46 -6.45 4.57
C ALA A 25 5.44 -7.30 5.86
N GLU A 26 5.54 -6.64 7.02
CA GLU A 26 5.43 -7.27 8.34
C GLU A 26 4.03 -7.84 8.59
N ALA A 27 2.98 -7.03 8.39
CA ALA A 27 1.60 -7.43 8.60
C ALA A 27 1.19 -8.60 7.69
N TRP A 28 1.66 -8.61 6.44
CA TRP A 28 1.43 -9.69 5.50
C TRP A 28 2.08 -10.99 5.98
N SER A 29 3.32 -10.92 6.45
CA SER A 29 4.05 -12.07 6.97
C SER A 29 3.33 -12.69 8.17
N ALA A 30 2.75 -11.87 9.04
CA ALA A 30 1.96 -12.33 10.19
C ALA A 30 0.67 -13.07 9.78
N CYS A 31 0.09 -12.72 8.63
CA CYS A 31 -1.17 -13.31 8.14
C CYS A 31 -0.97 -14.31 6.98
N ALA A 32 0.27 -14.63 6.61
CA ALA A 32 0.57 -15.40 5.41
C ALA A 32 -0.07 -16.80 5.38
N HIS A 33 -0.37 -17.39 6.55
CA HIS A 33 -1.05 -18.67 6.66
C HIS A 33 -2.55 -18.62 6.32
N GLU A 34 -3.17 -17.43 6.39
CA GLU A 34 -4.58 -17.20 6.05
C GLU A 34 -4.75 -16.83 4.56
N LEU A 35 -3.65 -16.60 3.84
CA LEU A 35 -3.63 -16.09 2.49
C LEU A 35 -2.90 -17.06 1.56
N GLN A 36 -3.56 -17.48 0.48
CA GLN A 36 -2.99 -18.40 -0.50
C GLN A 36 -2.81 -17.70 -1.85
N PRO A 37 -1.66 -17.03 -2.09
CA PRO A 37 -1.42 -16.37 -3.36
C PRO A 37 -1.24 -17.40 -4.48
N SER A 38 -1.73 -17.08 -5.67
CA SER A 38 -1.54 -17.91 -6.87
C SER A 38 -0.08 -17.96 -7.32
N ASP A 39 0.69 -16.91 -7.06
CA ASP A 39 2.14 -16.85 -7.27
C ASP A 39 2.86 -16.44 -5.97
N PRO A 40 3.22 -17.42 -5.11
CA PRO A 40 3.92 -17.14 -3.85
C PRO A 40 5.34 -16.58 -4.02
N ALA A 41 5.97 -16.78 -5.17
CA ALA A 41 7.33 -16.30 -5.42
C ALA A 41 7.31 -14.79 -5.71
N GLN A 42 6.41 -14.35 -6.60
CA GLN A 42 6.26 -12.94 -6.94
C GLN A 42 5.84 -12.11 -5.72
N PHE A 43 4.91 -12.61 -4.90
CA PHE A 43 4.51 -11.94 -3.66
C PHE A 43 5.69 -11.78 -2.70
N ARG A 44 6.52 -12.80 -2.54
CA ARG A 44 7.69 -12.76 -1.66
C ARG A 44 8.72 -11.75 -2.13
N GLU A 45 8.93 -11.67 -3.44
CA GLU A 45 9.84 -10.70 -4.05
C GLU A 45 9.35 -9.26 -3.81
N THR A 46 8.08 -8.97 -4.09
CA THR A 46 7.46 -7.68 -3.78
C THR A 46 7.59 -7.34 -2.30
N LEU A 47 7.21 -8.24 -1.39
CA LEU A 47 7.30 -8.00 0.05
C LEU A 47 8.74 -7.74 0.51
N SER A 48 9.73 -8.41 -0.09
CA SER A 48 11.15 -8.17 0.18
C SER A 48 11.60 -6.77 -0.26
N ARG A 49 11.16 -6.31 -1.44
CA ARG A 49 11.38 -4.93 -1.91
C ARG A 49 10.77 -3.92 -0.94
N LEU A 50 9.50 -4.11 -0.58
CA LEU A 50 8.81 -3.23 0.37
C LEU A 50 9.51 -3.16 1.73
N ALA A 51 9.98 -4.29 2.25
CA ALA A 51 10.72 -4.37 3.51
C ALA A 51 12.05 -3.59 3.48
N THR A 52 12.74 -3.62 2.34
CA THR A 52 14.03 -2.91 2.16
C THR A 52 13.85 -1.43 1.81
N GLY A 53 12.64 -1.02 1.44
CA GLY A 53 12.28 0.38 1.13
C GLY A 53 12.21 0.68 -0.36
N ASP A 54 12.33 -0.32 -1.22
CA ASP A 54 12.01 -0.17 -2.63
C ASP A 54 10.49 -0.27 -2.81
N VAL A 55 9.84 0.91 -2.81
CA VAL A 55 8.38 1.02 -2.72
C VAL A 55 7.73 1.61 -3.97
N LEU A 56 8.51 2.06 -4.95
CA LEU A 56 7.98 2.77 -6.12
C LEU A 56 8.04 1.95 -7.42
N ASP A 57 8.67 0.78 -7.41
CA ASP A 57 8.83 -0.09 -8.58
C ASP A 57 7.49 -0.47 -9.21
N ALA A 58 7.32 -0.19 -10.51
CA ALA A 58 6.09 -0.45 -11.24
C ALA A 58 5.79 -1.94 -11.46
N SER A 59 6.79 -2.81 -11.38
CA SER A 59 6.60 -4.26 -11.47
C SER A 59 5.74 -4.83 -10.33
N ASP A 60 5.58 -4.09 -9.23
CA ASP A 60 4.75 -4.49 -8.09
C ASP A 60 3.26 -4.17 -8.26
N ASP A 61 2.85 -3.44 -9.30
CA ASP A 61 1.47 -2.93 -9.42
C ASP A 61 0.43 -4.07 -9.47
N ASP A 62 0.67 -5.10 -10.29
CA ASP A 62 -0.23 -6.24 -10.41
C ASP A 62 -0.30 -7.06 -9.12
N VAL A 63 0.83 -7.20 -8.41
CA VAL A 63 0.89 -7.90 -7.12
C VAL A 63 0.08 -7.14 -6.07
N LEU A 64 0.19 -5.81 -6.01
CA LEU A 64 -0.55 -4.99 -5.07
C LEU A 64 -2.06 -5.01 -5.33
N VAL A 65 -2.48 -5.09 -6.59
CA VAL A 65 -3.88 -5.31 -6.97
C VAL A 65 -4.35 -6.69 -6.51
N ALA A 66 -3.57 -7.73 -6.79
CA ALA A 66 -3.88 -9.10 -6.37
C ALA A 66 -3.96 -9.23 -4.84
N MET A 67 -3.08 -8.56 -4.10
CA MET A 67 -3.13 -8.47 -2.63
C MET A 67 -4.47 -7.93 -2.14
N GLY A 68 -4.95 -6.82 -2.72
CA GLY A 68 -6.24 -6.23 -2.36
C GLY A 68 -7.42 -7.16 -2.64
N GLN A 69 -7.40 -7.86 -3.78
CA GLN A 69 -8.43 -8.84 -4.13
C GLN A 69 -8.44 -10.04 -3.17
N MET A 70 -7.26 -10.55 -2.82
CA MET A 70 -7.12 -11.63 -1.84
C MET A 70 -7.64 -11.23 -0.46
N LEU A 71 -7.32 -10.02 0.00
CA LEU A 71 -7.81 -9.50 1.28
C LEU A 71 -9.34 -9.35 1.26
N CYS A 72 -9.90 -8.83 0.18
CA CYS A 72 -11.36 -8.77 0.00
C CYS A 72 -11.99 -10.15 0.15
N HIS A 73 -11.47 -11.14 -0.56
CA HIS A 73 -11.99 -12.51 -0.54
C HIS A 73 -11.87 -13.14 0.86
N ALA A 74 -10.71 -13.03 1.50
CA ALA A 74 -10.46 -13.58 2.83
C ALA A 74 -11.38 -12.96 3.90
N LEU A 75 -11.59 -11.64 3.84
CA LEU A 75 -12.53 -10.95 4.72
C LEU A 75 -13.97 -11.39 4.48
N ASN A 76 -14.39 -11.52 3.21
CA ASN A 76 -15.73 -11.98 2.83
C ASN A 76 -16.00 -13.44 3.21
N ALA A 77 -14.98 -14.30 3.18
CA ALA A 77 -15.10 -15.68 3.62
C ALA A 77 -15.41 -15.79 5.12
N ARG A 78 -14.95 -14.83 5.93
CA ARG A 78 -15.27 -14.74 7.37
C ARG A 78 -16.58 -14.01 7.64
N ARG A 79 -16.81 -12.90 6.93
CA ARG A 79 -18.01 -12.08 7.08
C ARG A 79 -18.49 -11.61 5.70
N PRO A 80 -19.53 -12.22 5.13
CA PRO A 80 -20.03 -11.87 3.80
C PRO A 80 -20.32 -10.38 3.64
N GLY A 81 -19.81 -9.78 2.55
CA GLY A 81 -19.93 -8.36 2.22
C GLY A 81 -19.00 -7.42 3.00
N TYR A 82 -18.30 -7.90 4.03
CA TYR A 82 -17.41 -7.06 4.82
C TYR A 82 -16.11 -6.71 4.07
N GLY A 83 -15.56 -7.64 3.30
CA GLY A 83 -14.36 -7.40 2.50
C GLY A 83 -14.56 -6.28 1.48
N ASP A 84 -15.71 -6.28 0.80
CA ASP A 84 -16.06 -5.23 -0.17
C ASP A 84 -16.10 -3.85 0.49
N PHE A 85 -16.65 -3.78 1.70
CA PHE A 85 -16.68 -2.56 2.50
C PHE A 85 -15.28 -2.15 2.99
N ALA A 86 -14.53 -3.09 3.58
CA ALA A 86 -13.25 -2.83 4.23
C ALA A 86 -12.13 -2.41 3.27
N ILE A 87 -12.19 -2.81 2.00
CA ILE A 87 -11.23 -2.39 0.97
C ILE A 87 -11.46 -0.94 0.53
N GLN A 88 -12.66 -0.39 0.74
CA GLN A 88 -13.05 0.95 0.30
C GLN A 88 -13.10 1.98 1.43
N ALA A 89 -13.54 1.58 2.63
CA ALA A 89 -13.73 2.46 3.78
C ALA A 89 -12.61 2.31 4.81
N ASP A 90 -12.32 3.36 5.57
CA ASP A 90 -11.50 3.26 6.78
C ASP A 90 -12.27 2.47 7.86
N THR A 91 -11.71 1.33 8.26
CA THR A 91 -12.26 0.48 9.32
C THR A 91 -11.36 0.44 10.55
N GLY A 92 -10.33 1.29 10.60
CA GLY A 92 -9.32 1.41 11.66
C GLY A 92 -9.90 1.59 13.06
N ALA A 93 -11.02 2.30 13.16
CA ALA A 93 -11.63 2.69 14.43
C ALA A 93 -12.50 1.60 15.08
N TYR A 94 -12.78 0.49 14.40
CA TYR A 94 -13.77 -0.51 14.84
C TYR A 94 -13.15 -1.91 14.94
N PRO A 95 -12.49 -2.23 16.06
CA PRO A 95 -11.88 -3.54 16.25
C PRO A 95 -12.93 -4.63 16.41
N PHE A 96 -12.62 -5.83 15.89
CA PHE A 96 -13.43 -7.03 16.12
C PHE A 96 -12.94 -7.82 17.34
N HIS A 97 -13.86 -8.58 17.94
CA HIS A 97 -13.54 -9.60 18.94
C HIS A 97 -13.06 -10.93 18.31
N ASP A 98 -13.31 -11.14 17.02
CA ASP A 98 -12.73 -12.25 16.28
C ASP A 98 -11.30 -11.87 15.88
N ASP A 99 -10.32 -12.44 16.59
CA ASP A 99 -8.89 -12.14 16.42
C ASP A 99 -8.42 -12.31 14.97
N ALA A 100 -8.99 -13.27 14.25
CA ALA A 100 -8.53 -13.59 12.92
C ALA A 100 -9.19 -12.70 11.85
N LEU A 101 -10.46 -12.32 12.05
CA LEU A 101 -11.07 -11.22 11.29
C LEU A 101 -10.33 -9.89 11.56
N GLU A 102 -9.94 -9.65 12.80
CA GLU A 102 -9.22 -8.44 13.20
C GLU A 102 -7.81 -8.36 12.59
N ARG A 103 -7.09 -9.48 12.52
CA ARG A 103 -5.79 -9.54 11.83
C ARG A 103 -5.92 -9.21 10.35
N LEU A 104 -6.90 -9.81 9.66
CA LEU A 104 -7.15 -9.52 8.24
C LEU A 104 -7.60 -8.07 8.02
N ARG A 105 -8.40 -7.52 8.94
CA ARG A 105 -8.78 -6.09 8.91
C ARG A 105 -7.55 -5.20 9.05
N CYS A 106 -6.70 -5.45 10.04
CA CYS A 106 -5.45 -4.71 10.23
C CYS A 106 -4.54 -4.78 8.99
N LEU A 107 -4.44 -5.96 8.37
CA LEU A 107 -3.68 -6.12 7.13
C LEU A 107 -4.30 -5.33 5.96
N ALA A 108 -5.63 -5.29 5.85
CA ALA A 108 -6.30 -4.46 4.85
C ALA A 108 -6.04 -2.96 5.07
N GLU A 109 -6.02 -2.48 6.31
CA GLU A 109 -5.62 -1.10 6.62
C GLU A 109 -4.17 -0.80 6.28
N ALA A 110 -3.24 -1.73 6.57
CA ALA A 110 -1.84 -1.60 6.18
C ALA A 110 -1.68 -1.53 4.65
N TRP A 111 -2.41 -2.37 3.91
CA TRP A 111 -2.41 -2.37 2.45
C TRP A 111 -2.95 -1.06 1.86
N LYS A 112 -4.08 -0.55 2.36
CA LYS A 112 -4.65 0.74 1.92
C LYS A 112 -3.69 1.89 2.20
N SER A 113 -3.15 1.95 3.42
CA SER A 113 -2.21 3.00 3.83
C SER A 113 -0.98 3.02 2.92
N PHE A 114 -0.44 1.84 2.59
CA PHE A 114 0.67 1.73 1.65
C PHE A 114 0.31 2.16 0.23
N ARG A 115 -0.80 1.65 -0.30
CA ARG A 115 -1.31 2.00 -1.64
C ARG A 115 -1.44 3.51 -1.79
N ASP A 116 -2.08 4.16 -0.81
CA ASP A 116 -2.37 5.59 -0.85
C ASP A 116 -1.07 6.41 -0.73
N ALA A 117 -0.18 6.05 0.20
CA ALA A 117 1.11 6.72 0.34
C ALA A 117 1.99 6.58 -0.91
N ARG A 118 2.02 5.39 -1.51
CA ARG A 118 2.75 5.12 -2.75
C ARG A 118 2.19 5.92 -3.93
N GLN A 119 0.87 6.03 -4.05
CA GLN A 119 0.23 6.83 -5.08
C GLN A 119 0.62 8.31 -4.95
N VAL A 120 0.55 8.87 -3.75
CA VAL A 120 0.96 10.26 -3.48
C VAL A 120 2.42 10.50 -3.87
N ALA A 121 3.33 9.57 -3.50
CA ALA A 121 4.74 9.68 -3.89
C ALA A 121 4.94 9.66 -5.41
N ARG A 122 4.22 8.77 -6.13
CA ARG A 122 4.26 8.69 -7.59
C ARG A 122 3.71 9.94 -8.27
N ASP A 123 2.61 10.49 -7.75
CA ASP A 123 2.00 11.71 -8.26
C ASP A 123 2.95 12.91 -8.10
N LEU A 124 3.61 13.03 -6.95
CA LEU A 124 4.61 14.07 -6.71
C LEU A 124 5.84 13.89 -7.60
N ALA A 125 6.30 12.65 -7.83
CA ALA A 125 7.37 12.38 -8.79
C ALA A 125 6.98 12.80 -10.22
N ALA A 126 5.74 12.52 -10.63
CA ALA A 126 5.22 12.92 -11.93
C ALA A 126 5.09 14.45 -12.05
N ALA A 127 4.58 15.12 -11.03
CA ALA A 127 4.48 16.58 -10.97
C ALA A 127 5.86 17.24 -11.06
N ARG A 128 6.86 16.69 -10.35
CA ARG A 128 8.24 17.18 -10.42
C ARG A 128 8.83 17.08 -11.82
N ARG A 129 8.68 15.91 -12.47
CA ARG A 129 9.10 15.71 -13.87
C ARG A 129 8.40 16.68 -14.83
N ALA A 130 7.11 16.96 -14.62
CA ALA A 130 6.37 17.92 -15.44
C ALA A 130 6.92 19.35 -15.27
N PHE A 131 7.14 19.78 -14.02
CA PHE A 131 7.72 21.09 -13.72
C PHE A 131 9.13 21.24 -14.30
N GLU A 132 9.99 20.22 -14.18
CA GLU A 132 11.33 20.20 -14.77
C GLU A 132 11.29 20.34 -16.29
N ARG A 133 10.32 19.71 -16.97
CA ARG A 133 10.14 19.85 -18.43
C ARG A 133 9.69 21.26 -18.85
N GLU A 134 8.80 21.89 -18.08
CA GLU A 134 8.28 23.23 -18.39
C GLU A 134 9.29 24.35 -18.07
N THR A 135 10.16 24.12 -17.09
CA THR A 135 11.18 25.09 -16.65
C THR A 135 12.55 24.87 -17.29
N ALA A 136 12.77 23.75 -17.96
CA ALA A 136 13.94 23.54 -18.79
C ALA A 136 13.93 24.56 -19.95
N PRO A 137 14.95 25.44 -20.06
CA PRO A 137 15.05 26.31 -21.22
C PRO A 137 15.17 25.43 -22.48
N PHE A 138 14.39 25.75 -23.52
CA PHE A 138 14.45 25.11 -24.84
C PHE A 138 15.90 24.75 -25.19
N ARG A 139 16.23 23.46 -25.16
CA ARG A 139 17.49 22.92 -25.67
C ARG A 139 17.28 22.36 -27.06
#